data_AF-A0A7Y3MAV5-F1
#
_entry.id   AF-A0A7Y3MAV5-F1
#
_cell.length_a   1.000
_cell.length_b   1.000
_cell.length_c   1.000
_cell.angle_alpha   90.00
_cell.angle_beta   90.00
_cell.angle_gamma   90.00
#
_symmetry.space_group_name_H-M   'P 1'
#
loop_
_entity.id
_entity.type
_entity.pdbx_description
1 polymer ?
#
loop_
_entity_poly.entity_id
_entity_poly.type
_entity_poly.pdbx_seq_one_letter_code
_entity_poly.pdbx_strand_id
1 'polypeptide(L)'
;MKRLIIYSVLCFLGHSIYSQSDKVTIVNDESGIKMVVNGNDFMINGMNWDYFPIGTNYSYSLWNKSDDIIKAALDTEMSLLQNMGVNVIRQYTGIQPKWIQYIYENYGIYTMLNHSFGRYGLTIGGAWVANTEYSDPRTQKLLLEETTAMVNEYKNTPGLLMYLLGNENNFGLFWGGAETEDVPMEDRESTIRARHMYKLFNEATNTMKKIDNSIPIAMCNGDLLFMEIIVEECKDVDIFGVNMYRGISFGDAFQRVRDEFNKPIMFTEFGADAFNAIENEEDQASQAYYMLGNWKE
;
A
#
# COMPACT_ATOMS: atom_id res chain seq x y z
N MET A 1 65.13 33.72 -15.35
CA MET A 1 63.82 34.29 -15.73
C MET A 1 62.75 33.25 -15.50
N LYS A 2 61.63 33.71 -14.94
CA LYS A 2 60.58 32.97 -14.22
C LYS A 2 59.92 31.85 -15.03
N ARG A 3 59.92 30.61 -14.51
CA ARG A 3 58.94 29.58 -14.90
C ARG A 3 57.81 29.61 -13.87
N LEU A 4 56.63 30.06 -14.31
CA LEU A 4 55.39 29.99 -13.56
C LEU A 4 55.02 28.51 -13.37
N ILE A 5 54.96 28.07 -12.11
CA ILE A 5 54.24 26.85 -11.72
C ILE A 5 52.85 27.32 -11.32
N ILE A 6 51.88 27.09 -12.20
CA ILE A 6 50.46 27.33 -11.95
C ILE A 6 49.98 26.19 -11.05
N TYR A 7 49.67 26.53 -9.80
CA TYR A 7 48.92 25.65 -8.90
C TYR A 7 47.47 25.58 -9.40
N SER A 8 47.10 24.45 -10.00
CA SER A 8 45.70 24.12 -10.27
C SER A 8 45.05 23.66 -8.96
N VAL A 9 44.35 24.58 -8.28
CA VAL A 9 43.40 24.24 -7.22
C VAL A 9 42.16 23.66 -7.90
N LEU A 10 42.04 22.32 -7.91
CA LEU A 10 40.76 21.67 -8.18
C LEU A 10 39.86 21.88 -6.96
N CYS A 11 38.96 22.84 -7.04
CA CYS A 11 37.80 22.87 -6.16
C CYS A 11 36.91 21.67 -6.50
N PHE A 12 37.01 20.61 -5.70
CA PHE A 12 35.96 19.60 -5.61
C PHE A 12 34.71 20.28 -5.02
N LEU A 13 33.88 20.85 -5.89
CA LEU A 13 32.48 21.14 -5.59
C LEU A 13 31.78 19.78 -5.48
N GLY A 14 31.86 19.19 -4.29
CA GLY A 14 30.95 18.12 -3.88
C GLY A 14 29.55 18.69 -3.96
N HIS A 15 28.87 18.45 -5.08
CA HIS A 15 27.43 18.59 -5.11
C HIS A 15 26.93 17.48 -4.20
N SER A 16 26.53 17.84 -2.99
CA SER A 16 25.56 17.05 -2.26
C SER A 16 24.34 16.99 -3.17
N ILE A 17 24.23 15.92 -3.97
CA ILE A 17 23.00 15.56 -4.63
C ILE A 17 22.08 15.26 -3.44
N TYR A 18 21.32 16.26 -3.02
CA TYR A 18 20.15 16.02 -2.21
C TYR A 18 19.32 15.04 -3.04
N SER A 19 19.18 13.80 -2.56
CA SER A 19 18.27 12.83 -3.15
C SER A 19 16.91 13.51 -3.19
N GLN A 20 16.51 13.96 -4.38
CA GLN A 20 15.17 14.49 -4.57
C GLN A 20 14.23 13.31 -4.40
N SER A 21 13.16 13.52 -3.65
CA SER A 21 12.11 12.53 -3.50
C SER A 21 11.64 12.05 -4.87
N ASP A 22 11.42 10.74 -4.98
CA ASP A 22 11.00 10.14 -6.24
C ASP A 22 9.69 10.77 -6.71
N LYS A 23 9.61 11.09 -8.01
CA LYS A 23 8.38 11.59 -8.62
C LYS A 23 7.62 10.40 -9.18
N VAL A 24 6.44 10.14 -8.62
CA VAL A 24 5.59 9.03 -9.03
C VAL A 24 4.32 9.59 -9.66
N THR A 25 4.05 9.21 -10.91
CA THR A 25 2.90 9.74 -11.66
C THR A 25 2.15 8.62 -12.36
N ILE A 26 0.83 8.78 -12.45
CA ILE A 26 -0.02 7.98 -13.32
C ILE A 26 -0.21 8.74 -14.63
N VAL A 27 0.18 8.12 -15.73
CA VAL A 27 0.01 8.66 -17.08
C VAL A 27 -1.10 7.87 -17.77
N ASN A 28 -2.01 8.59 -18.44
CA ASN A 28 -3.04 8.01 -19.28
C ASN A 28 -2.91 8.64 -20.67
N ASP A 29 -2.44 7.84 -21.63
CA ASP A 29 -2.24 8.25 -23.02
C ASP A 29 -2.81 7.21 -23.99
N GLU A 30 -2.56 7.37 -25.29
CA GLU A 30 -3.08 6.47 -26.34
C GLU A 30 -2.60 5.01 -26.19
N SER A 31 -1.53 4.76 -25.43
CA SER A 31 -1.00 3.43 -25.12
C SER A 31 -1.65 2.78 -23.88
N GLY A 32 -2.48 3.53 -23.15
CA GLY A 32 -3.18 3.08 -21.95
C GLY A 32 -2.76 3.83 -20.69
N ILE A 33 -3.10 3.24 -19.53
CA ILE A 33 -2.78 3.79 -18.22
C ILE A 33 -1.55 3.09 -17.66
N LYS A 34 -0.55 3.87 -17.23
CA LYS A 34 0.70 3.34 -16.66
C LYS A 34 1.22 4.18 -15.50
N MET A 35 1.99 3.54 -14.64
CA MET A 35 2.79 4.22 -13.63
C MET A 35 4.16 4.60 -14.20
N VAL A 36 4.60 5.81 -13.90
CA VAL A 36 5.91 6.34 -14.26
C VAL A 36 6.61 6.83 -13.01
N VAL A 37 7.81 6.29 -12.75
CA VAL A 37 8.66 6.65 -11.62
C VAL A 37 9.94 7.29 -12.16
N ASN A 38 10.19 8.54 -11.79
CA ASN A 38 11.35 9.32 -12.24
C ASN A 38 11.52 9.35 -13.77
N GLY A 39 10.40 9.36 -14.50
CA GLY A 39 10.38 9.41 -15.97
C GLY A 39 10.47 8.05 -16.68
N ASN A 40 10.56 6.95 -15.94
CA ASN A 40 10.59 5.60 -16.51
C ASN A 40 9.28 4.86 -16.22
N ASP A 41 8.79 4.10 -17.21
CA ASP A 41 7.65 3.20 -17.04
C ASP A 41 7.97 2.19 -15.93
N PHE A 42 7.00 1.97 -15.02
CA PHE A 42 7.22 1.19 -13.81
C PHE A 42 6.10 0.17 -13.60
N MET A 43 6.48 -1.12 -13.54
CA MET A 43 5.59 -2.22 -13.18
C MET A 43 5.83 -2.60 -11.72
N ILE A 44 4.76 -2.79 -10.96
CA ILE A 44 4.83 -3.21 -9.56
C ILE A 44 4.92 -4.74 -9.51
N ASN A 45 6.09 -5.24 -9.13
CA ASN A 45 6.31 -6.63 -8.73
C ASN A 45 6.34 -6.65 -7.19
N GLY A 46 5.14 -6.63 -6.61
CA GLY A 46 4.93 -6.37 -5.19
C GLY A 46 4.92 -7.62 -4.30
N MET A 47 5.20 -7.41 -3.02
CA MET A 47 4.98 -8.40 -1.95
C MET A 47 4.40 -7.70 -0.70
N ASN A 48 3.39 -8.28 -0.07
CA ASN A 48 3.01 -7.88 1.28
C ASN A 48 4.07 -8.37 2.26
N TRP A 49 4.62 -7.47 3.05
CA TRP A 49 5.72 -7.80 3.94
C TRP A 49 5.48 -7.28 5.35
N ASP A 50 5.75 -8.14 6.32
CA ASP A 50 5.83 -7.85 7.74
C ASP A 50 6.88 -8.78 8.37
N TYR A 51 7.33 -8.46 9.58
CA TYR A 51 8.40 -9.18 10.23
C TYR A 51 7.99 -9.69 11.61
N PHE A 52 7.84 -11.01 11.72
CA PHE A 52 7.48 -11.70 12.96
C PHE A 52 8.47 -12.83 13.25
N PRO A 53 9.34 -12.69 14.27
CA PRO A 53 10.17 -13.79 14.74
C PRO A 53 9.34 -15.01 15.19
N ILE A 54 9.91 -16.21 15.07
CA ILE A 54 9.28 -17.44 15.56
C ILE A 54 8.86 -17.30 17.03
N GLY A 55 7.61 -17.68 17.32
CA GLY A 55 7.01 -17.55 18.65
C GLY A 55 6.40 -16.18 18.95
N THR A 56 6.40 -15.27 17.98
CA THR A 56 5.67 -13.99 18.05
C THR A 56 4.45 -14.01 17.14
N ASN A 57 3.72 -12.89 17.09
CA ASN A 57 2.53 -12.71 16.27
C ASN A 57 2.40 -11.22 15.90
N TYR A 58 1.24 -10.83 15.35
CA TYR A 58 0.89 -9.48 14.93
C TYR A 58 1.10 -8.35 15.98
N SER A 59 1.28 -8.68 17.27
CA SER A 59 1.61 -7.70 18.31
C SER A 59 3.09 -7.31 18.36
N TYR A 60 3.97 -8.06 17.70
CA TYR A 60 5.38 -7.73 17.61
C TYR A 60 5.59 -6.57 16.63
N SER A 61 6.39 -5.59 17.03
CA SER A 61 6.79 -4.49 16.17
C SER A 61 8.30 -4.47 16.01
N LEU A 62 8.77 -4.69 14.78
CA LEU A 62 10.17 -4.54 14.41
C LEU A 62 10.64 -3.10 14.63
N TRP A 63 9.79 -2.12 14.32
CA TRP A 63 10.12 -0.69 14.34
C TRP A 63 10.38 -0.14 15.75
N ASN A 64 9.99 -0.86 16.79
CA ASN A 64 10.29 -0.53 18.19
C ASN A 64 11.60 -1.15 18.71
N LYS A 65 12.38 -1.81 17.85
CA LYS A 65 13.69 -2.39 18.20
C LYS A 65 14.83 -1.41 17.95
N SER A 66 16.04 -1.78 18.40
CA SER A 66 17.24 -1.01 18.12
C SER A 66 17.57 -1.02 16.63
N ASP A 67 18.28 0.01 16.17
CA ASP A 67 18.67 0.13 14.76
C ASP A 67 19.45 -1.09 14.26
N ASP A 68 20.31 -1.69 15.08
CA ASP A 68 21.06 -2.90 14.72
C ASP A 68 20.14 -4.10 14.44
N ILE A 69 19.05 -4.26 15.21
CA ILE A 69 18.10 -5.35 15.02
C ILE A 69 17.26 -5.11 13.76
N ILE A 70 16.79 -3.88 13.56
CA ILE A 70 16.01 -3.51 12.37
C ILE A 70 16.87 -3.72 11.12
N LYS A 71 18.10 -3.21 11.12
CA LYS A 71 19.03 -3.37 10.00
C LYS A 71 19.31 -4.84 9.71
N ALA A 72 19.58 -5.67 10.72
CA ALA A 72 19.86 -7.09 10.51
C ALA A 72 18.66 -7.85 9.91
N ALA A 73 17.45 -7.52 10.34
CA ALA A 73 16.22 -8.07 9.76
C ALA A 73 16.08 -7.64 8.29
N LEU A 74 16.19 -6.34 8.01
CA LEU A 74 16.11 -5.81 6.64
C LEU A 74 17.20 -6.37 5.73
N ASP A 75 18.43 -6.50 6.23
CA ASP A 75 19.55 -7.04 5.45
C ASP A 75 19.28 -8.47 4.98
N THR A 76 18.61 -9.26 5.81
CA THR A 76 18.24 -10.64 5.50
C THR A 76 17.05 -10.68 4.54
N GLU A 77 15.95 -10.05 4.93
CA GLU A 77 14.67 -10.15 4.22
C GLU A 77 14.72 -9.46 2.85
N MET A 78 15.25 -8.24 2.78
CA MET A 78 15.27 -7.48 1.52
C MET A 78 16.23 -8.10 0.50
N SER A 79 17.31 -8.77 0.95
CA SER A 79 18.19 -9.52 0.05
C SER A 79 17.45 -10.69 -0.62
N LEU A 80 16.58 -11.39 0.13
CA LEU A 80 15.77 -12.48 -0.41
C LEU A 80 14.74 -11.95 -1.41
N LEU A 81 14.03 -10.88 -1.04
CA LEU A 81 13.02 -10.25 -1.90
C LEU A 81 13.65 -9.68 -3.18
N GLN A 82 14.80 -9.02 -3.09
CA GLN A 82 15.54 -8.54 -4.25
C GLN A 82 15.94 -9.70 -5.17
N ASN A 83 16.42 -10.81 -4.61
CA ASN A 83 16.78 -12.00 -5.38
C ASN A 83 15.55 -12.66 -6.05
N MET A 84 14.35 -12.50 -5.49
CA MET A 84 13.08 -12.91 -6.10
C MET A 84 12.58 -11.93 -7.18
N GLY A 85 13.23 -10.78 -7.36
CA GLY A 85 12.82 -9.75 -8.32
C GLY A 85 11.69 -8.83 -7.83
N VAL A 86 11.42 -8.83 -6.52
CA VAL A 86 10.49 -7.90 -5.89
C VAL A 86 11.08 -6.49 -5.96
N ASN A 87 10.27 -5.52 -6.39
CA ASN A 87 10.68 -4.11 -6.47
C ASN A 87 9.80 -3.19 -5.61
N VAL A 88 8.74 -3.71 -4.99
CA VAL A 88 7.88 -2.98 -4.06
C VAL A 88 7.48 -3.88 -2.90
N ILE A 89 7.53 -3.36 -1.68
CA ILE A 89 6.86 -3.98 -0.52
C ILE A 89 5.66 -3.15 -0.09
N ARG A 90 4.56 -3.82 0.23
CA ARG A 90 3.43 -3.23 0.96
C ARG A 90 3.59 -3.55 2.44
N GLN A 91 3.54 -2.52 3.28
CA GLN A 91 3.62 -2.67 4.74
C GLN A 91 2.79 -1.59 5.45
N TYR A 92 2.35 -1.88 6.67
CA TYR A 92 1.60 -0.91 7.47
C TYR A 92 2.48 0.25 7.94
N THR A 93 1.82 1.35 8.33
CA THR A 93 2.48 2.47 9.01
C THR A 93 3.22 2.03 10.28
N GLY A 94 4.25 2.80 10.65
CA GLY A 94 5.08 2.56 11.84
C GLY A 94 6.56 2.39 11.51
N ILE A 95 6.90 2.06 10.27
CA ILE A 95 8.27 2.11 9.76
C ILE A 95 8.80 3.54 9.78
N GLN A 96 9.97 3.80 10.36
CA GLN A 96 10.55 5.15 10.30
C GLN A 96 11.01 5.49 8.86
N PRO A 97 10.87 6.74 8.37
CA PRO A 97 11.30 7.14 7.02
C PRO A 97 12.72 6.73 6.63
N LYS A 98 13.66 6.76 7.59
CA LYS A 98 15.06 6.32 7.38
C LYS A 98 15.18 4.87 6.90
N TRP A 99 14.25 3.99 7.29
CA TRP A 99 14.26 2.58 6.88
C TRP A 99 13.61 2.36 5.52
N ILE A 100 12.61 3.17 5.13
CA ILE A 100 12.14 3.20 3.74
C ILE A 100 13.29 3.58 2.81
N GLN A 101 14.02 4.66 3.15
CA GLN A 101 15.19 5.09 2.39
C GLN A 101 16.27 4.00 2.37
N TYR A 102 16.55 3.36 3.52
CA TYR A 102 17.53 2.27 3.60
C TYR A 102 17.17 1.10 2.66
N ILE A 103 15.91 0.66 2.68
CA ILE A 103 15.43 -0.44 1.83
C ILE A 103 15.60 -0.06 0.35
N TYR A 104 15.21 1.16 -0.02
CA TYR A 104 15.32 1.62 -1.40
C TYR A 104 16.76 1.77 -1.87
N GLU A 105 17.62 2.46 -1.11
CA GLU A 105 18.99 2.76 -1.54
C GLU A 105 19.88 1.51 -1.59
N ASN A 106 19.63 0.52 -0.73
CA ASN A 106 20.44 -0.70 -0.66
C ASN A 106 19.88 -1.85 -1.50
N TYR A 107 18.56 -1.90 -1.72
CA TYR A 107 17.91 -3.03 -2.39
C TYR A 107 17.13 -2.66 -3.65
N GLY A 108 16.92 -1.37 -3.93
CA GLY A 108 16.09 -0.92 -5.05
C GLY A 108 14.61 -1.24 -4.88
N ILE A 109 14.18 -1.51 -3.64
CA ILE A 109 12.80 -1.87 -3.31
C ILE A 109 12.07 -0.63 -2.79
N TYR A 110 10.97 -0.26 -3.43
CA TYR A 110 10.12 0.83 -2.97
C TYR A 110 9.14 0.37 -1.89
N THR A 111 8.60 1.32 -1.14
CA THR A 111 7.56 1.09 -0.12
C THR A 111 6.22 1.65 -0.56
N MET A 112 5.19 0.80 -0.55
CA MET A 112 3.79 1.17 -0.48
C MET A 112 3.38 1.23 1.00
N LEU A 113 3.09 2.44 1.50
CA LEU A 113 2.80 2.64 2.92
C LEU A 113 1.30 2.54 3.18
N ASN A 114 0.88 1.53 3.93
CA ASN A 114 -0.52 1.19 4.12
C ASN A 114 -1.06 1.71 5.47
N HIS A 115 -2.09 2.54 5.41
CA HIS A 115 -2.87 2.95 6.57
C HIS A 115 -4.16 2.13 6.64
N SER A 116 -4.43 1.45 7.77
CA SER A 116 -5.60 0.56 7.92
C SER A 116 -6.96 1.28 7.79
N PHE A 117 -6.96 2.61 7.97
CA PHE A 117 -8.12 3.48 7.80
C PHE A 117 -9.34 3.02 8.63
N GLY A 118 -9.08 2.50 9.83
CA GLY A 118 -10.11 2.02 10.76
C GLY A 118 -10.57 0.58 10.52
N ARG A 119 -9.92 -0.21 9.67
CA ARG A 119 -10.31 -1.62 9.43
C ARG A 119 -10.36 -2.47 10.70
N TYR A 120 -9.38 -2.27 11.59
CA TYR A 120 -9.16 -3.11 12.77
C TYR A 120 -9.62 -2.45 14.08
N GLY A 121 -10.52 -1.46 13.99
CA GLY A 121 -11.01 -0.69 15.12
C GLY A 121 -10.18 0.57 15.41
N LEU A 122 -10.72 1.42 16.28
CA LEU A 122 -10.20 2.75 16.60
C LEU A 122 -10.30 3.03 18.11
N THR A 123 -9.42 3.89 18.62
CA THR A 123 -9.58 4.47 19.96
C THR A 123 -10.16 5.87 19.84
N ILE A 124 -11.43 6.05 20.19
CA ILE A 124 -12.15 7.31 20.07
C ILE A 124 -12.47 7.85 21.47
N GLY A 125 -11.89 9.01 21.81
CA GLY A 125 -12.10 9.63 23.13
C GLY A 125 -11.64 8.76 24.31
N GLY A 126 -10.62 7.93 24.10
CA GLY A 126 -10.09 7.00 25.10
C GLY A 126 -10.84 5.67 25.22
N ALA A 127 -11.89 5.44 24.42
CA ALA A 127 -12.60 4.17 24.37
C ALA A 127 -12.28 3.41 23.08
N TRP A 128 -12.06 2.09 23.21
CA TRP A 128 -11.88 1.21 22.07
C TRP A 128 -13.22 0.93 21.38
N VAL A 129 -13.24 1.08 20.05
CA VAL A 129 -14.36 0.79 19.18
C VAL A 129 -13.90 -0.24 18.14
N ALA A 130 -14.42 -1.46 18.21
CA ALA A 130 -14.02 -2.55 17.32
C ALA A 130 -14.49 -2.35 15.88
N ASN A 131 -15.74 -1.90 15.70
CA ASN A 131 -16.33 -1.66 14.39
C ASN A 131 -16.37 -0.16 14.08
N THR A 132 -15.66 0.23 13.03
CA THR A 132 -15.57 1.65 12.65
C THR A 132 -16.90 2.13 12.06
N GLU A 133 -17.41 3.22 12.63
CA GLU A 133 -18.57 3.92 12.09
C GLU A 133 -18.13 5.20 11.38
N TYR A 134 -18.10 5.14 10.05
CA TYR A 134 -17.59 6.22 9.20
C TYR A 134 -18.53 7.43 9.12
N SER A 135 -19.79 7.29 9.55
CA SER A 135 -20.71 8.44 9.69
C SER A 135 -20.45 9.27 10.96
N ASP A 136 -19.72 8.74 11.96
CA ASP A 136 -19.41 9.45 13.20
C ASP A 136 -18.38 10.57 12.94
N PRO A 137 -18.69 11.85 13.24
CA PRO A 137 -17.75 12.96 13.06
C PRO A 137 -16.43 12.78 13.82
N ARG A 138 -16.42 12.04 14.93
CA ARG A 138 -15.19 11.76 15.70
C ARG A 138 -14.28 10.78 14.97
N THR A 139 -14.86 9.76 14.33
CA THR A 139 -14.15 8.83 13.44
C THR A 139 -13.55 9.58 12.26
N GLN A 140 -14.36 10.40 11.58
CA GLN A 140 -13.91 11.18 10.42
C GLN A 140 -12.74 12.08 10.79
N LYS A 141 -12.88 12.84 11.89
CA LYS A 141 -11.82 13.71 12.39
C LYS A 141 -10.52 12.92 12.67
N LEU A 142 -10.61 11.80 13.38
CA LEU A 142 -9.45 10.98 13.72
C LEU A 142 -8.72 10.47 12.46
N LEU A 143 -9.44 9.85 11.53
CA LEU A 143 -8.85 9.29 10.32
C LEU A 143 -8.22 10.36 9.41
N LEU A 144 -8.86 11.54 9.31
CA LEU A 144 -8.29 12.67 8.58
C LEU A 144 -7.01 13.21 9.26
N GLU A 145 -6.99 13.28 10.58
CA GLU A 145 -5.79 13.66 11.36
C GLU A 145 -4.66 12.64 11.18
N GLU A 146 -4.94 11.35 11.27
CA GLU A 146 -3.96 10.27 11.12
C GLU A 146 -3.33 10.25 9.71
N THR A 147 -4.15 10.30 8.66
CA THR A 147 -3.65 10.35 7.27
C THR A 147 -2.89 11.64 6.97
N THR A 148 -3.31 12.77 7.53
CA THR A 148 -2.58 14.05 7.44
C THR A 148 -1.22 13.96 8.13
N ALA A 149 -1.15 13.34 9.31
CA ALA A 149 0.10 13.12 10.02
C ALA A 149 1.03 12.21 9.22
N MET A 150 0.50 11.11 8.67
CA MET A 150 1.25 10.20 7.79
C MET A 150 1.86 10.96 6.60
N VAL A 151 1.08 11.73 5.83
CA VAL A 151 1.68 12.46 4.69
C VAL A 151 2.74 13.46 5.15
N ASN A 152 2.54 14.14 6.27
CA ASN A 152 3.55 15.08 6.78
C ASN A 152 4.84 14.39 7.24
N GLU A 153 4.75 13.19 7.79
CA GLU A 153 5.89 12.41 8.26
C GLU A 153 6.69 11.81 7.10
N TYR A 154 6.01 11.27 6.10
CA TYR A 154 6.65 10.45 5.05
C TYR A 154 6.89 11.19 3.73
N LYS A 155 6.27 12.36 3.50
CA LYS A 155 6.54 13.14 2.29
C LYS A 155 8.04 13.40 2.13
N ASN A 156 8.49 13.35 0.89
CA ASN A 156 9.88 13.47 0.48
C ASN A 156 10.81 12.32 0.92
N THR A 157 10.29 11.19 1.41
CA THR A 157 11.12 10.02 1.74
C THR A 157 11.54 9.30 0.46
N PRO A 158 12.85 9.18 0.14
CA PRO A 158 13.30 8.38 -1.00
C PRO A 158 12.83 6.93 -0.87
N GLY A 159 12.33 6.35 -1.96
CA GLY A 159 11.78 5.01 -1.96
C GLY A 159 10.32 4.89 -1.54
N LEU A 160 9.65 5.97 -1.12
CA LEU A 160 8.20 5.95 -0.95
C LEU A 160 7.53 5.99 -2.33
N LEU A 161 6.77 4.94 -2.66
CA LEU A 161 6.07 4.84 -3.95
C LEU A 161 4.67 5.41 -3.91
N MET A 162 3.90 5.06 -2.87
CA MET A 162 2.50 5.45 -2.76
C MET A 162 1.97 5.30 -1.33
N TYR A 163 0.89 6.01 -1.04
CA TYR A 163 0.07 5.77 0.14
C TYR A 163 -1.11 4.85 -0.22
N LEU A 164 -1.35 3.83 0.58
CA LEU A 164 -2.50 2.93 0.43
C LEU A 164 -3.45 3.11 1.61
N LEU A 165 -4.67 3.59 1.34
CA LEU A 165 -5.71 3.71 2.35
C LEU A 165 -6.53 2.41 2.43
N GLY A 166 -6.79 1.97 3.64
CA GLY A 166 -7.62 0.81 3.93
C GLY A 166 -6.93 -0.54 3.77
N ASN A 167 -7.63 -1.57 4.22
CA ASN A 167 -7.42 -2.97 3.90
C ASN A 167 -8.78 -3.68 3.99
N GLU A 168 -9.51 -3.76 2.88
CA GLU A 168 -10.83 -4.42 2.82
C GLU A 168 -11.83 -3.90 3.87
N ASN A 169 -11.84 -2.58 4.08
CA ASN A 169 -12.73 -1.93 5.06
C ASN A 169 -14.22 -2.22 4.76
N ASN A 170 -14.54 -2.50 3.50
CA ASN A 170 -15.86 -2.91 3.04
C ASN A 170 -16.34 -4.22 3.68
N PHE A 171 -15.46 -5.18 3.98
CA PHE A 171 -15.87 -6.39 4.68
C PHE A 171 -16.28 -6.12 6.15
N GLY A 172 -15.66 -5.13 6.80
CA GLY A 172 -16.06 -4.66 8.14
C GLY A 172 -17.42 -3.97 8.18
N LEU A 173 -18.08 -3.75 7.02
CA LEU A 173 -19.45 -3.25 6.96
C LEU A 173 -20.48 -4.36 7.20
N PHE A 174 -20.12 -5.60 6.89
CA PHE A 174 -20.96 -6.78 7.07
C PHE A 174 -20.65 -7.51 8.38
N TRP A 175 -19.36 -7.61 8.73
CA TRP A 175 -18.92 -8.39 9.87
C TRP A 175 -18.83 -7.52 11.12
N GLY A 176 -19.52 -7.92 12.18
CA GLY A 176 -19.45 -7.26 13.49
C GLY A 176 -18.15 -7.55 14.28
N GLY A 177 -17.19 -8.27 13.68
CA GLY A 177 -15.94 -8.73 14.28
C GLY A 177 -14.82 -8.96 13.25
N ALA A 178 -13.71 -9.57 13.68
CA ALA A 178 -12.52 -9.79 12.85
C ALA A 178 -12.58 -11.06 11.97
N GLU A 179 -13.58 -11.92 12.18
CA GLU A 179 -13.75 -13.18 11.45
C GLU A 179 -14.47 -12.97 10.11
N THR A 180 -14.08 -13.73 9.09
CA THR A 180 -14.69 -13.73 7.76
C THR A 180 -16.02 -14.49 7.78
N GLU A 181 -17.12 -13.83 7.41
CA GLU A 181 -18.46 -14.45 7.28
C GLU A 181 -19.02 -14.28 5.85
N ASP A 182 -20.03 -15.07 5.49
CA ASP A 182 -20.72 -14.93 4.19
C ASP A 182 -21.29 -13.50 4.03
N VAL A 183 -20.94 -12.83 2.93
CA VAL A 183 -21.36 -11.44 2.66
C VAL A 183 -22.78 -11.42 2.05
N PRO A 184 -23.77 -10.79 2.70
CA PRO A 184 -25.09 -10.58 2.11
C PRO A 184 -24.97 -9.66 0.88
N MET A 185 -25.50 -10.09 -0.26
CA MET A 185 -25.31 -9.37 -1.53
C MET A 185 -25.97 -7.99 -1.59
N GLU A 186 -27.00 -7.70 -0.78
CA GLU A 186 -27.61 -6.37 -0.70
C GLU A 186 -28.21 -6.16 0.70
N ASP A 187 -27.57 -5.35 1.53
CA ASP A 187 -28.17 -4.79 2.74
C ASP A 187 -28.24 -3.26 2.60
N ARG A 188 -29.41 -2.70 2.89
CA ARG A 188 -29.64 -1.25 2.83
C ARG A 188 -28.75 -0.52 3.84
N GLU A 189 -28.49 -1.13 4.99
CA GLU A 189 -27.62 -0.55 6.01
C GLU A 189 -26.15 -0.57 5.57
N SER A 190 -25.66 -1.69 5.03
CA SER A 190 -24.29 -1.78 4.52
C SER A 190 -24.04 -0.81 3.36
N THR A 191 -25.04 -0.58 2.50
CA THR A 191 -24.97 0.40 1.40
C THR A 191 -24.82 1.83 1.92
N ILE A 192 -25.58 2.21 2.96
CA ILE A 192 -25.47 3.54 3.58
C ILE A 192 -24.10 3.72 4.24
N ARG A 193 -23.65 2.72 5.01
CA ARG A 193 -22.34 2.74 5.68
C ARG A 193 -21.19 2.77 4.67
N ALA A 194 -21.30 2.02 3.57
CA ALA A 194 -20.35 2.03 2.46
C ALA A 194 -20.20 3.43 1.86
N ARG A 195 -21.32 4.14 1.63
CA ARG A 195 -21.28 5.51 1.10
C ARG A 195 -20.55 6.46 2.05
N HIS A 196 -20.79 6.37 3.36
CA HIS A 196 -20.04 7.16 4.34
C HIS A 196 -18.54 6.85 4.32
N MET A 197 -18.19 5.57 4.23
CA MET A 197 -16.82 5.11 4.17
C MET A 197 -16.10 5.65 2.92
N TYR A 198 -16.60 5.36 1.71
CA TYR A 198 -15.94 5.78 0.46
C TYR A 198 -15.87 7.30 0.29
N LYS A 199 -16.89 8.03 0.77
CA LYS A 199 -16.82 9.49 0.82
C LYS A 199 -15.65 9.97 1.69
N LEU A 200 -15.41 9.33 2.84
CA LEU A 200 -14.28 9.66 3.71
C LEU A 200 -12.93 9.28 3.10
N PHE A 201 -12.84 8.14 2.39
CA PHE A 201 -11.64 7.80 1.60
C PHE A 201 -11.28 8.93 0.61
N ASN A 202 -12.28 9.46 -0.10
CA ASN A 202 -12.07 10.55 -1.04
C ASN A 202 -11.70 11.87 -0.35
N GLU A 203 -12.32 12.16 0.79
CA GLU A 203 -12.00 13.35 1.60
C GLU A 203 -10.56 13.30 2.15
N ALA A 204 -10.13 12.14 2.66
CA ALA A 204 -8.76 11.91 3.10
C ALA A 204 -7.78 12.08 1.94
N THR A 205 -8.06 11.45 0.79
CA THR A 205 -7.27 11.58 -0.44
C THR A 205 -7.08 13.05 -0.84
N ASN A 206 -8.16 13.83 -0.88
CA ASN A 206 -8.10 15.26 -1.16
C ASN A 206 -7.29 16.04 -0.13
N THR A 207 -7.41 15.69 1.15
CA THR A 207 -6.68 16.37 2.24
C THR A 207 -5.19 16.09 2.16
N MET A 208 -4.82 14.84 1.92
CA MET A 208 -3.46 14.38 1.70
C MET A 208 -2.82 15.07 0.49
N LYS A 209 -3.52 15.16 -0.65
CA LYS A 209 -3.04 15.83 -1.88
C LYS A 209 -2.79 17.31 -1.73
N LYS A 210 -3.45 17.99 -0.79
CA LYS A 210 -3.15 19.40 -0.46
C LYS A 210 -1.78 19.56 0.20
N ILE A 211 -1.23 18.49 0.79
CA ILE A 211 0.05 18.48 1.49
C ILE A 211 1.16 18.00 0.54
N ASP A 212 0.91 16.89 -0.17
CA ASP A 212 1.81 16.29 -1.14
C ASP A 212 1.01 15.67 -2.28
N ASN A 213 1.21 16.19 -3.49
CA ASN A 213 0.58 15.69 -4.72
C ASN A 213 1.61 15.04 -5.67
N SER A 214 2.82 14.75 -5.17
CA SER A 214 3.88 14.09 -5.94
C SER A 214 3.89 12.57 -5.79
N ILE A 215 3.16 12.06 -4.79
CA ILE A 215 3.01 10.65 -4.47
C ILE A 215 1.53 10.26 -4.65
N PRO A 216 1.21 9.21 -5.43
CA PRO A 216 -0.16 8.77 -5.64
C PRO A 216 -0.77 8.18 -4.38
N ILE A 217 -2.09 8.27 -4.31
CA ILE A 217 -2.91 7.71 -3.23
C ILE A 217 -3.82 6.63 -3.81
N ALA A 218 -3.64 5.41 -3.32
CA ALA A 218 -4.44 4.26 -3.65
C ALA A 218 -5.44 3.95 -2.52
N MET A 219 -6.47 3.17 -2.85
CA MET A 219 -7.33 2.51 -1.86
C MET A 219 -7.17 1.00 -1.92
N CYS A 220 -7.49 0.28 -0.85
CA CYS A 220 -7.49 -1.19 -0.80
C CYS A 220 -8.91 -1.71 -0.54
N ASN A 221 -9.57 -2.25 -1.56
CA ASN A 221 -10.91 -2.81 -1.48
C ASN A 221 -10.89 -4.34 -1.43
N GLY A 222 -11.86 -4.96 -0.74
CA GLY A 222 -12.09 -6.40 -0.84
C GLY A 222 -12.94 -6.71 -2.07
N ASP A 223 -12.35 -7.37 -3.06
CA ASP A 223 -12.95 -7.67 -4.37
C ASP A 223 -13.55 -6.39 -5.04
N LEU A 224 -14.46 -6.54 -6.00
CA LEU A 224 -15.21 -5.48 -6.67
C LEU A 224 -16.53 -5.16 -5.97
N LEU A 225 -16.59 -5.33 -4.65
CA LEU A 225 -17.77 -4.98 -3.87
C LEU A 225 -17.95 -3.46 -3.83
N PHE A 226 -19.20 -3.01 -3.97
CA PHE A 226 -19.61 -1.60 -3.97
C PHE A 226 -19.00 -0.73 -5.09
N MET A 227 -18.61 -1.31 -6.24
CA MET A 227 -18.05 -0.55 -7.36
C MET A 227 -18.87 0.68 -7.75
N GLU A 228 -20.20 0.58 -7.80
CA GLU A 228 -21.07 1.72 -8.11
C GLU A 228 -20.85 2.91 -7.15
N ILE A 229 -20.74 2.64 -5.85
CA ILE A 229 -20.50 3.69 -4.85
C ILE A 229 -19.06 4.20 -4.94
N ILE A 230 -18.08 3.32 -5.17
CA ILE A 230 -16.68 3.70 -5.32
C ILE A 230 -16.50 4.67 -6.50
N VAL A 231 -17.12 4.39 -7.64
CA VAL A 231 -17.08 5.25 -8.83
C VAL A 231 -17.71 6.62 -8.54
N GLU A 232 -18.80 6.65 -7.77
CA GLU A 232 -19.49 7.89 -7.39
C GLU A 232 -18.69 8.74 -6.40
N GLU A 233 -18.07 8.11 -5.39
CA GLU A 233 -17.51 8.81 -4.23
C GLU A 233 -15.98 8.98 -4.30
N CYS A 234 -15.22 8.01 -4.81
CA CYS A 234 -13.74 7.95 -4.80
C CYS A 234 -13.06 8.56 -6.04
N LYS A 235 -13.53 9.74 -6.50
CA LYS A 235 -13.06 10.36 -7.76
C LYS A 235 -11.57 10.73 -7.75
N ASP A 236 -11.07 11.14 -6.59
CA ASP A 236 -9.73 11.68 -6.41
C ASP A 236 -8.69 10.61 -6.05
N VAL A 237 -9.10 9.35 -5.82
CA VAL A 237 -8.18 8.22 -5.68
C VAL A 237 -7.45 7.99 -7.01
N ASP A 238 -6.14 7.75 -6.96
CA ASP A 238 -5.29 7.61 -8.16
C ASP A 238 -5.30 6.18 -8.71
N ILE A 239 -5.31 5.19 -7.81
CA ILE A 239 -5.17 3.76 -8.14
C ILE A 239 -6.22 2.97 -7.36
N PHE A 240 -6.93 2.08 -8.06
CA PHE A 240 -7.83 1.13 -7.44
C PHE A 240 -7.06 -0.12 -7.02
N GLY A 241 -6.66 -0.16 -5.73
CA GLY A 241 -6.08 -1.34 -5.12
C GLY A 241 -7.16 -2.32 -4.67
N VAL A 242 -6.96 -3.61 -4.93
CA VAL A 242 -7.91 -4.67 -4.59
C VAL A 242 -7.22 -5.89 -4.02
N ASN A 243 -7.75 -6.40 -2.92
CA ASN A 243 -7.45 -7.74 -2.43
C ASN A 243 -8.43 -8.70 -3.12
N MET A 244 -7.93 -9.70 -3.83
CA MET A 244 -8.75 -10.58 -4.65
C MET A 244 -8.27 -12.03 -4.61
N TYR A 245 -9.17 -12.92 -4.18
CA TYR A 245 -8.91 -14.35 -4.00
C TYR A 245 -9.95 -15.19 -4.75
N ARG A 246 -10.02 -15.04 -6.07
CA ARG A 246 -11.02 -15.73 -6.94
C ARG A 246 -10.56 -17.10 -7.48
N GLY A 247 -9.41 -17.60 -7.04
CA GLY A 247 -8.81 -18.85 -7.50
C GLY A 247 -7.83 -18.63 -8.65
N ILE A 248 -7.85 -19.50 -9.66
CA ILE A 248 -6.85 -19.48 -10.76
C ILE A 248 -6.98 -18.25 -11.67
N SER A 249 -8.14 -17.60 -11.67
CA SER A 249 -8.49 -16.51 -12.57
C SER A 249 -9.17 -15.38 -11.82
N PHE A 250 -8.95 -14.12 -12.23
CA PHE A 250 -9.66 -12.96 -11.70
C PHE A 250 -10.97 -12.69 -12.45
N GLY A 251 -11.24 -13.44 -13.52
CA GLY A 251 -12.46 -13.37 -14.30
C GLY A 251 -12.62 -12.03 -15.02
N ASP A 252 -13.69 -11.31 -14.72
CA ASP A 252 -14.03 -10.04 -15.36
C ASP A 252 -13.40 -8.80 -14.69
N ALA A 253 -12.52 -8.99 -13.70
CA ALA A 253 -12.05 -7.91 -12.83
C ALA A 253 -11.43 -6.73 -13.61
N PHE A 254 -10.48 -7.02 -14.50
CA PHE A 254 -9.83 -5.99 -15.31
C PHE A 254 -10.81 -5.26 -16.24
N GLN A 255 -11.76 -6.00 -16.83
CA GLN A 255 -12.78 -5.44 -17.73
C GLN A 255 -13.69 -4.49 -16.95
N ARG A 256 -14.20 -4.93 -15.80
CA ARG A 256 -15.11 -4.15 -14.96
C ARG A 256 -14.46 -2.89 -14.43
N VAL A 257 -13.23 -2.98 -13.90
CA VAL A 257 -12.52 -1.77 -13.43
C VAL A 257 -12.27 -0.79 -14.56
N ARG A 258 -11.91 -1.28 -15.75
CA ARG A 258 -11.73 -0.42 -16.94
C ARG A 258 -13.03 0.27 -17.35
N ASP A 259 -14.13 -0.46 -17.40
CA ASP A 259 -15.41 0.05 -17.93
C ASP A 259 -16.17 0.92 -16.93
N GLU A 260 -16.12 0.55 -15.64
CA GLU A 260 -16.90 1.21 -14.57
C GLU A 260 -16.14 2.36 -13.92
N PHE A 261 -14.83 2.20 -13.64
CA PHE A 261 -14.06 3.18 -12.87
C PHE A 261 -12.98 3.91 -13.67
N ASN A 262 -12.42 3.25 -14.68
CA ASN A 262 -11.39 3.80 -15.56
C ASN A 262 -10.18 4.39 -14.81
N LYS A 263 -9.72 3.65 -13.80
CA LYS A 263 -8.50 3.90 -13.02
C LYS A 263 -7.55 2.69 -13.15
N PRO A 264 -6.23 2.86 -12.97
CA PRO A 264 -5.34 1.71 -12.88
C PRO A 264 -5.79 0.76 -11.75
N ILE A 265 -5.83 -0.54 -12.05
CA ILE A 265 -6.05 -1.60 -11.08
C ILE A 265 -4.70 -2.10 -10.57
N MET A 266 -4.62 -2.38 -9.27
CA MET A 266 -3.45 -2.96 -8.62
C MET A 266 -3.93 -4.05 -7.65
N PHE A 267 -3.43 -5.27 -7.79
CA PHE A 267 -3.68 -6.28 -6.76
C PHE A 267 -2.83 -5.97 -5.54
N THR A 268 -3.49 -5.58 -4.45
CA THR A 268 -2.86 -5.32 -3.16
C THR A 268 -2.67 -6.60 -2.36
N GLU A 269 -3.48 -7.63 -2.64
CA GLU A 269 -3.31 -9.02 -2.24
C GLU A 269 -3.94 -9.95 -3.28
N PHE A 270 -3.27 -11.07 -3.54
CA PHE A 270 -3.80 -12.23 -4.26
C PHE A 270 -2.89 -13.43 -3.97
N GLY A 271 -3.37 -14.64 -4.24
CA GLY A 271 -2.58 -15.86 -4.12
C GLY A 271 -3.33 -16.99 -3.45
N ALA A 272 -2.58 -17.95 -2.94
CA ALA A 272 -3.10 -19.10 -2.20
C ALA A 272 -2.09 -19.53 -1.13
N ASP A 273 -2.59 -20.07 -0.03
CA ASP A 273 -1.79 -20.71 0.99
C ASP A 273 -0.93 -21.86 0.41
N ALA A 274 0.27 -22.02 0.95
CA ALA A 274 1.11 -23.20 0.73
C ALA A 274 0.83 -24.31 1.78
N PHE A 275 -0.36 -24.29 2.37
CA PHE A 275 -0.78 -25.22 3.41
C PHE A 275 -2.20 -25.70 3.15
N ASN A 276 -2.40 -27.01 3.17
CA ASN A 276 -3.70 -27.63 3.03
C ASN A 276 -4.30 -27.87 4.42
N ALA A 277 -5.32 -27.09 4.78
CA ALA A 277 -5.98 -27.21 6.09
C ALA A 277 -6.82 -28.48 6.26
N ILE A 278 -7.21 -29.16 5.17
CA ILE A 278 -7.98 -30.42 5.21
C ILE A 278 -7.05 -31.58 5.58
N GLU A 279 -5.91 -31.67 4.89
CA GLU A 279 -4.90 -32.72 5.09
C GLU A 279 -3.90 -32.36 6.20
N ASN A 280 -3.88 -31.10 6.63
CA ASN A 280 -2.99 -30.55 7.65
C ASN A 280 -1.50 -30.75 7.30
N GLU A 281 -1.13 -30.44 6.04
CA GLU A 281 0.22 -30.56 5.51
C GLU A 281 0.57 -29.42 4.52
N GLU A 282 1.86 -29.26 4.22
CA GLU A 282 2.32 -28.31 3.20
C GLU A 282 1.81 -28.69 1.80
N ASP A 283 1.33 -27.71 1.05
CA ASP A 283 0.84 -27.88 -0.32
C ASP A 283 1.36 -26.76 -1.24
N GLN A 284 2.67 -26.80 -1.46
CA GLN A 284 3.37 -25.86 -2.35
C GLN A 284 2.92 -26.02 -3.83
N ALA A 285 2.43 -27.20 -4.21
CA ALA A 285 1.99 -27.49 -5.57
C ALA A 285 0.70 -26.73 -5.90
N SER A 286 -0.27 -26.73 -5.00
CA SER A 286 -1.50 -25.94 -5.16
C SER A 286 -1.21 -24.44 -5.19
N GLN A 287 -0.35 -23.93 -4.29
CA GLN A 287 0.07 -22.53 -4.34
C GLN A 287 0.67 -22.18 -5.72
N ALA A 288 1.63 -22.97 -6.21
CA ALA A 288 2.25 -22.74 -7.51
C ALA A 288 1.24 -22.78 -8.67
N TYR A 289 0.24 -23.67 -8.60
CA TYR A 289 -0.84 -23.76 -9.59
C TYR A 289 -1.65 -22.45 -9.68
N TYR A 290 -2.10 -21.93 -8.54
CA TYR A 290 -2.86 -20.68 -8.49
C TYR A 290 -2.01 -19.48 -8.91
N MET A 291 -0.79 -19.34 -8.36
CA MET A 291 0.12 -18.25 -8.70
C MET A 291 0.42 -18.21 -10.21
N LEU A 292 0.72 -19.34 -10.84
CA LEU A 292 0.98 -19.40 -12.28
C LEU A 292 -0.23 -18.97 -13.11
N GLY A 293 -1.45 -19.30 -12.67
CA GLY A 293 -2.68 -18.84 -13.32
C GLY A 293 -2.86 -17.33 -13.18
N ASN A 294 -2.73 -16.81 -11.97
CA ASN A 294 -2.90 -15.39 -11.68
C ASN A 294 -1.91 -14.51 -12.47
N TRP A 295 -0.64 -14.93 -12.60
CA TRP A 295 0.37 -14.17 -13.35
C TRP A 295 0.23 -14.25 -14.88
N LYS A 296 -0.65 -15.12 -15.41
CA LYS A 296 -0.91 -15.22 -16.86
C LYS A 296 -2.01 -14.27 -17.35
N GLU A 297 -2.79 -13.69 -16.44
CA GLU A 297 -3.80 -12.67 -16.76
C GLU A 297 -3.17 -11.29 -16.95
#